data_AF-A0A7S0WME0-F1
#
_entry.id   AF-A0A7S0WME0-F1
#
_cell.length_a   1.000
_cell.length_b   1.000
_cell.length_c   1.000
_cell.angle_alpha   90.00
_cell.angle_beta   90.00
_cell.angle_gamma   90.00
#
_symmetry.space_group_name_H-M   'P 1'
#
loop_
_entity.id
_entity.type
_entity.pdbx_description
1 polymer ?
#
loop_
_entity_poly.entity_id
_entity_poly.type
_entity_poly.pdbx_seq_one_letter_code
_entity_poly.pdbx_strand_id
1 'polypeptide(L)'
;MHSAVVMSQSACRFSVRLAQRKSAQDHATTRNTCRRSKSVRVAATMRTDSGSTLPSDWKDTVSKDLQYITKTSEKIAQALNPEEREMQELQQKMEALQSELASSHVEVHRSEGLVDRTLEELRELENVVNRIQVANPPSGSPTKTQPDTTASSETVVRQGSKKNWRNNGLRSTLKMEEGLKNFWYPIQFTSKMKPDVLEPIELFGETWVLFRDAEGKAACIRDECAHRACPLSLGTINEGRVTCAYHGWEFNGQGMCEKMPSTPMCKGVGVRALQVVEKDGLVFVWTGEGQEPDIEVPDLNPPEGYTIHSEIVLDVPVEHGLLVENLLDLAHAPFTHTATFARGWPIPDSVKFHLQDKLAGNWDPYPIDMSFLPPVMTFSTIGLNQPGKIERGLQCKDCKKHLHQLHVNLPAKEGHTRLLYRMSLDFLGWARFIPGIQLVWKAVANQVLGEDLRLVLGQQDRMQRGGNTWGFPVPYDKLAVRYRRWRNELDKMSPMAKAQEIKMNAGELFMEEEPQEA
;
A
#
# COMPACT_ATOMS: atom_id res chain seq x y z
N MET A 1 -24.09 30.15 -11.33
CA MET A 1 -24.07 28.66 -11.25
C MET A 1 -24.44 27.94 -12.56
N HIS A 2 -25.09 28.57 -13.55
CA HIS A 2 -25.37 27.92 -14.84
C HIS A 2 -24.19 27.91 -15.86
N SER A 3 -23.22 28.83 -15.77
CA SER A 3 -22.09 28.87 -16.72
C SER A 3 -20.94 27.89 -16.43
N ALA A 4 -20.80 27.40 -15.19
CA ALA A 4 -19.76 26.43 -14.82
C ALA A 4 -20.11 24.98 -15.24
N VAL A 5 -21.40 24.66 -15.34
CA VAL A 5 -21.90 23.34 -15.76
C VAL A 5 -21.76 23.15 -17.28
N VAL A 6 -21.92 24.24 -18.06
CA VAL A 6 -21.78 24.20 -19.54
C VAL A 6 -20.31 24.06 -19.98
N MET A 7 -19.35 24.62 -19.22
CA MET A 7 -17.92 24.45 -19.50
C MET A 7 -17.40 23.04 -19.16
N SER A 8 -17.88 22.43 -18.08
CA SER A 8 -17.51 21.05 -17.70
C SER A 8 -18.04 20.01 -18.70
N GLN A 9 -19.27 20.17 -19.18
CA GLN A 9 -19.84 19.28 -20.21
C GLN A 9 -19.16 19.44 -21.59
N SER A 10 -18.64 20.64 -21.90
CA SER A 10 -17.90 20.89 -23.14
C SER A 10 -16.49 20.30 -23.12
N ALA A 11 -15.81 20.33 -21.97
CA ALA A 11 -14.50 19.70 -21.78
C ALA A 11 -14.57 18.17 -21.82
N CYS A 12 -15.62 17.58 -21.23
CA CYS A 12 -15.84 16.13 -21.27
C CYS A 12 -16.15 15.63 -22.70
N ARG A 13 -16.96 16.38 -23.47
CA ARG A 13 -17.23 16.08 -24.89
C ARG A 13 -16.00 16.26 -25.78
N PHE A 14 -15.07 17.15 -25.43
CA PHE A 14 -13.82 17.36 -26.18
C PHE A 14 -12.81 16.22 -25.93
N SER A 15 -12.68 15.76 -24.68
CA SER A 15 -11.81 14.62 -24.32
C SER A 15 -12.30 13.29 -24.90
N VAL A 16 -13.62 13.06 -24.94
CA VAL A 16 -14.21 11.87 -25.59
C VAL A 16 -14.02 11.92 -27.11
N ARG A 17 -14.15 13.09 -27.75
CA ARG A 17 -13.85 13.26 -29.19
C ARG A 17 -12.36 13.11 -29.50
N LEU A 18 -11.46 13.49 -28.60
CA LEU A 18 -10.01 13.28 -28.76
C LEU A 18 -9.64 11.79 -28.65
N ALA A 19 -10.23 11.07 -27.69
CA ALA A 19 -10.04 9.64 -27.52
C ALA A 19 -10.62 8.82 -28.69
N GLN A 20 -11.81 9.20 -29.18
CA GLN A 20 -12.41 8.60 -30.38
C GLN A 20 -11.63 8.93 -31.66
N ARG A 21 -11.03 10.13 -31.78
CA ARG A 21 -10.12 10.46 -32.89
C ARG A 21 -8.82 9.65 -32.83
N LYS A 22 -8.23 9.46 -31.65
CA LYS A 22 -7.00 8.65 -31.49
C LYS A 22 -7.25 7.17 -31.82
N SER A 23 -8.36 6.61 -31.33
CA SER A 23 -8.81 5.24 -31.67
C SER A 23 -9.15 5.06 -33.17
N ALA A 24 -9.81 6.05 -33.78
CA ALA A 24 -10.09 6.02 -35.22
C ALA A 24 -8.82 6.17 -36.08
N GLN A 25 -7.82 6.92 -35.59
CA GLN A 25 -6.52 7.11 -36.24
C GLN A 25 -5.65 5.86 -36.11
N ASP A 26 -5.69 5.16 -34.98
CA ASP A 26 -5.00 3.88 -34.78
C ASP A 26 -5.63 2.75 -35.60
N HIS A 27 -6.98 2.69 -35.70
CA HIS A 27 -7.70 1.77 -36.58
C HIS A 27 -7.55 2.09 -38.08
N ALA A 28 -7.43 3.36 -38.46
CA ALA A 28 -7.15 3.76 -39.84
C ALA A 28 -5.70 3.42 -40.24
N THR A 29 -4.75 3.49 -39.29
CA THR A 29 -3.35 3.14 -39.52
C THR A 29 -3.17 1.63 -39.70
N THR A 30 -3.87 0.80 -38.91
CA THR A 30 -3.89 -0.67 -39.09
C THR A 30 -4.66 -1.14 -40.32
N ARG A 31 -5.77 -0.46 -40.70
CA ARG A 31 -6.46 -0.76 -41.97
C ARG A 31 -5.67 -0.31 -43.20
N ASN A 32 -4.93 0.80 -43.15
CA ASN A 32 -4.11 1.27 -44.27
C ASN A 32 -2.85 0.45 -44.47
N THR A 33 -2.23 -0.09 -43.41
CA THR A 33 -1.11 -1.05 -43.54
C THR A 33 -1.58 -2.41 -44.08
N CYS A 34 -2.79 -2.85 -43.73
CA CYS A 34 -3.37 -4.09 -44.24
C CYS A 34 -3.95 -3.98 -45.67
N ARG A 35 -4.39 -2.78 -46.11
CA ARG A 35 -4.82 -2.54 -47.51
C ARG A 35 -3.66 -2.31 -48.47
N ARG A 36 -2.50 -1.80 -48.00
CA ARG A 36 -1.29 -1.61 -48.83
C ARG A 36 -0.55 -2.90 -49.18
N SER A 37 -0.86 -4.03 -48.54
CA SER A 37 -0.21 -5.33 -48.83
C SER A 37 -0.86 -6.13 -49.96
N LYS A 38 -1.98 -5.68 -50.56
CA LYS A 38 -2.72 -6.42 -51.61
C LYS A 38 -2.42 -6.01 -53.06
N SER A 39 -1.46 -5.13 -53.33
CA SER A 39 -1.01 -4.88 -54.71
C SER A 39 0.45 -4.43 -54.79
N VAL A 40 1.38 -5.34 -54.54
CA VAL A 40 2.77 -5.15 -54.98
C VAL A 40 2.95 -5.99 -56.24
N ARG A 41 2.72 -5.39 -57.41
CA ARG A 41 3.29 -5.90 -58.67
C ARG A 41 4.78 -5.60 -58.61
N VAL A 42 5.60 -6.61 -58.33
CA VAL A 42 7.06 -6.50 -58.45
C VAL A 42 7.40 -6.50 -59.93
N ALA A 43 7.60 -5.32 -60.52
CA ALA A 43 8.28 -5.19 -61.79
C ALA A 43 9.78 -5.42 -61.54
N ALA A 44 10.25 -6.64 -61.78
CA ALA A 44 11.65 -6.99 -61.68
C ALA A 44 12.44 -6.28 -62.81
N THR A 45 13.15 -5.22 -62.44
CA THR A 45 14.22 -4.65 -63.29
C THR A 45 15.51 -4.77 -62.51
N MET A 46 16.27 -5.85 -62.74
CA MET A 46 17.63 -5.99 -62.20
C MET A 46 18.62 -5.65 -63.31
N ARG A 47 19.39 -4.57 -63.12
CA ARG A 47 20.69 -4.41 -63.78
C ARG A 47 21.71 -5.19 -62.96
N THR A 48 22.38 -6.15 -63.59
CA THR A 48 23.52 -6.87 -63.03
C THR A 48 24.80 -6.20 -63.50
N ASP A 49 25.54 -5.59 -62.57
CA ASP A 49 26.99 -5.47 -62.73
C ASP A 49 27.63 -6.77 -62.23
N SER A 50 28.60 -7.27 -62.99
CA SER A 50 29.36 -8.52 -62.82
C SER A 50 28.71 -9.81 -63.34
N GLY A 51 29.37 -10.39 -64.35
CA GLY A 51 28.94 -11.58 -65.08
C GLY A 51 29.00 -12.86 -64.27
N SER A 52 27.86 -13.28 -63.73
CA SER A 52 27.57 -14.67 -63.42
C SER A 52 26.15 -15.00 -63.87
N THR A 53 26.02 -16.04 -64.69
CA THR A 53 24.73 -16.55 -65.20
C THR A 53 23.96 -17.21 -64.07
N LEU A 54 22.77 -16.70 -63.76
CA LEU A 54 21.83 -17.32 -62.81
C LEU A 54 21.44 -18.73 -63.29
N PRO A 55 21.39 -19.75 -62.40
CA PRO A 55 20.98 -21.11 -62.76
C PRO A 55 19.56 -21.13 -63.33
N SER A 56 19.30 -21.90 -64.39
CA SER A 56 18.03 -21.95 -65.15
C SER A 56 16.77 -22.28 -64.33
N ASP A 57 16.92 -22.76 -63.09
CA ASP A 57 15.84 -23.20 -62.20
C ASP A 57 15.38 -22.16 -61.17
N TRP A 58 15.95 -20.95 -61.15
CA TRP A 58 15.66 -19.96 -60.11
C TRP A 58 14.19 -19.54 -60.05
N LYS A 59 13.49 -19.54 -61.20
CA LYS A 59 12.06 -19.20 -61.27
C LYS A 59 11.18 -20.26 -60.59
N ASP A 60 11.56 -21.53 -60.70
CA ASP A 60 10.82 -22.64 -60.10
C ASP A 60 11.02 -22.68 -58.59
N THR A 61 12.23 -22.35 -58.11
CA THR A 61 12.51 -22.20 -56.67
C THR A 61 11.70 -21.04 -56.07
N VAL A 62 11.71 -19.86 -56.72
CA VAL A 62 10.92 -18.71 -56.26
C VAL A 62 9.41 -19.00 -56.28
N SER A 63 8.92 -19.74 -57.28
CA SER A 63 7.51 -20.14 -57.35
C SER A 63 7.13 -21.11 -56.23
N LYS A 64 8.00 -22.07 -55.89
CA LYS A 64 7.78 -23.01 -54.77
C LYS A 64 7.80 -22.30 -53.42
N ASP A 65 8.72 -21.36 -53.22
CA ASP A 65 8.81 -20.57 -51.99
C ASP A 65 7.59 -19.67 -51.80
N LEU A 66 7.10 -19.03 -52.87
CA LEU A 66 5.87 -18.25 -52.84
C LEU A 66 4.66 -19.11 -52.47
N GLN A 67 4.50 -20.28 -53.09
CA GLN A 67 3.42 -21.21 -52.76
C GLN A 67 3.49 -21.68 -51.29
N TYR A 68 4.69 -21.94 -50.78
CA TYR A 68 4.90 -22.32 -49.39
C TYR A 68 4.52 -21.19 -48.43
N ILE A 69 4.91 -19.95 -48.72
CA ILE A 69 4.56 -18.77 -47.92
C ILE A 69 3.04 -18.53 -47.93
N THR A 70 2.39 -18.62 -49.10
CA THR A 70 0.93 -18.45 -49.19
C THR A 70 0.20 -19.49 -48.36
N LYS A 71 0.58 -20.77 -48.49
CA LYS A 71 -0.02 -21.88 -47.73
C LYS A 71 0.20 -21.76 -46.21
N THR A 72 1.34 -21.21 -45.81
CA THR A 72 1.65 -20.96 -44.39
C THR A 72 0.83 -19.78 -43.86
N SER A 73 0.64 -18.73 -44.66
CA SER A 73 -0.19 -17.57 -44.28
C SER A 73 -1.68 -17.94 -44.12
N GLU A 74 -2.18 -18.86 -44.95
CA GLU A 74 -3.56 -19.38 -44.84
C GLU A 74 -3.77 -20.20 -43.57
N LYS A 75 -2.77 -21.00 -43.17
CA LYS A 75 -2.82 -21.76 -41.90
C LYS A 75 -2.81 -20.84 -40.67
N ILE A 76 -2.00 -19.77 -40.70
CA ILE A 76 -1.97 -18.77 -39.63
C ILE A 76 -3.32 -18.04 -39.55
N ALA A 77 -3.90 -17.66 -40.69
CA ALA A 77 -5.23 -17.04 -40.72
C ALA A 77 -6.34 -17.97 -40.19
N GLN A 78 -6.26 -19.27 -40.48
CA GLN A 78 -7.18 -20.27 -39.92
C GLN A 78 -6.99 -20.48 -38.41
N ALA A 79 -5.77 -20.35 -37.90
CA ALA A 79 -5.46 -20.49 -36.48
C ALA A 79 -5.84 -19.26 -35.63
N LEU A 80 -5.92 -18.06 -36.22
CA LEU A 80 -6.31 -16.82 -35.52
C LEU A 80 -7.84 -16.62 -35.44
N ASN A 81 -8.60 -17.19 -36.38
CA ASN A 81 -10.07 -17.11 -36.41
C ASN A 81 -10.80 -17.62 -35.14
N PRO A 82 -10.36 -18.70 -34.45
CA PRO A 82 -10.97 -19.16 -33.21
C PRO A 82 -10.75 -18.20 -32.03
N GLU A 83 -9.54 -17.66 -31.89
CA GLU A 83 -9.19 -16.72 -30.81
C GLU A 83 -9.92 -15.38 -30.97
N GLU A 84 -10.12 -14.89 -32.20
CA GLU A 84 -10.94 -13.69 -32.44
C GLU A 84 -12.41 -13.88 -32.05
N ARG A 85 -12.97 -15.09 -32.23
CA ARG A 85 -14.34 -15.41 -31.79
C ARG A 85 -14.43 -15.48 -30.27
N GLU A 86 -13.46 -16.10 -29.62
CA GLU A 86 -13.40 -16.19 -28.16
C GLU A 86 -13.24 -14.80 -27.51
N MET A 87 -12.44 -13.93 -28.13
CA MET A 87 -12.31 -12.53 -27.72
C MET A 87 -13.63 -11.75 -27.87
N GLN A 88 -14.36 -11.94 -28.98
CA GLN A 88 -15.68 -11.33 -29.16
C GLN A 88 -16.72 -11.83 -28.16
N GLU A 89 -16.72 -13.13 -27.84
CA GLU A 89 -17.60 -13.69 -26.81
C GLU A 89 -17.28 -13.15 -25.41
N LEU A 90 -15.99 -13.02 -25.06
CA LEU A 90 -15.56 -12.43 -23.79
C LEU A 90 -15.96 -10.95 -23.71
N GLN A 91 -15.85 -10.22 -24.81
CA GLN A 91 -16.22 -8.80 -24.87
C GLN A 91 -17.74 -8.62 -24.70
N GLN A 92 -18.56 -9.48 -25.31
CA GLN A 92 -20.02 -9.49 -25.09
C GLN A 92 -20.39 -9.85 -23.65
N LYS A 93 -19.70 -10.82 -23.04
CA LYS A 93 -19.91 -11.17 -21.61
C LYS A 93 -19.55 -10.01 -20.68
N MET A 94 -18.47 -9.28 -20.99
CA MET A 94 -18.06 -8.12 -20.20
C MET A 94 -19.09 -6.98 -20.28
N GLU A 95 -19.64 -6.69 -21.47
CA GLU A 95 -20.70 -5.70 -21.65
C GLU A 95 -21.98 -6.11 -20.91
N ALA A 96 -22.36 -7.38 -20.95
CA ALA A 96 -23.51 -7.91 -20.22
C ALA A 96 -23.34 -7.75 -18.69
N LEU A 97 -22.17 -8.10 -18.15
CA LEU A 97 -21.87 -7.94 -16.72
C LEU A 97 -21.82 -6.47 -16.29
N GLN A 98 -21.30 -5.58 -17.14
CA GLN A 98 -21.32 -4.13 -16.86
C GLN A 98 -22.76 -3.59 -16.81
N SER A 99 -23.63 -4.06 -17.71
CA SER A 99 -25.05 -3.70 -17.70
C SER A 99 -25.77 -4.23 -16.46
N GLU A 100 -25.49 -5.46 -16.05
CA GLU A 100 -26.06 -6.07 -14.84
C GLU A 100 -25.61 -5.31 -13.58
N LEU A 101 -24.32 -5.02 -13.46
CA LEU A 101 -23.75 -4.23 -12.37
C LEU A 101 -24.38 -2.83 -12.27
N ALA A 102 -24.60 -2.17 -13.41
CA ALA A 102 -25.26 -0.87 -13.45
C ALA A 102 -26.72 -0.95 -12.96
N SER A 103 -27.44 -2.01 -13.31
CA SER A 103 -28.82 -2.24 -12.85
C SER A 103 -28.86 -2.48 -11.34
N SER A 104 -27.98 -3.32 -10.80
CA SER A 104 -27.89 -3.58 -9.36
C SER A 104 -27.52 -2.32 -8.57
N HIS A 105 -26.65 -1.45 -9.11
CA HIS A 105 -26.30 -0.19 -8.46
C HIS A 105 -27.52 0.73 -8.33
N VAL A 106 -28.36 0.83 -9.37
CA VAL A 106 -29.60 1.61 -9.33
C VAL A 106 -30.58 1.04 -8.30
N GLU A 107 -30.66 -0.28 -8.15
CA GLU A 107 -31.53 -0.93 -7.18
C GLU A 107 -31.09 -0.69 -5.73
N VAL A 108 -29.78 -0.74 -5.46
CA VAL A 108 -29.21 -0.36 -4.15
C VAL A 108 -29.50 1.10 -3.83
N HIS A 109 -29.33 2.00 -4.80
CA HIS A 109 -29.62 3.42 -4.56
C HIS A 109 -31.11 3.67 -4.30
N ARG A 110 -31.99 2.86 -4.88
CA ARG A 110 -33.43 2.90 -4.62
C ARG A 110 -33.78 2.37 -3.22
N SER A 111 -33.09 1.33 -2.74
CA SER A 111 -33.29 0.79 -1.39
C SER A 111 -32.75 1.72 -0.31
N GLU A 112 -31.61 2.38 -0.54
CA GLU A 112 -31.10 3.47 0.31
C GLU A 112 -32.14 4.58 0.47
N GLY A 113 -32.72 5.07 -0.63
CA GLY A 113 -33.77 6.10 -0.58
C GLY A 113 -35.10 5.66 0.05
N LEU A 114 -35.36 4.35 0.17
CA LEU A 114 -36.50 3.82 0.94
C LEU A 114 -36.19 3.78 2.43
N VAL A 115 -34.97 3.39 2.80
CA VAL A 115 -34.51 3.38 4.20
C VAL A 115 -34.50 4.80 4.77
N ASP A 116 -33.99 5.78 4.03
CA ASP A 116 -33.97 7.18 4.46
C ASP A 116 -35.38 7.74 4.71
N ARG A 117 -36.35 7.41 3.85
CA ARG A 117 -37.76 7.79 4.06
C ARG A 117 -38.36 7.13 5.29
N THR A 118 -38.08 5.85 5.49
CA THR A 118 -38.57 5.09 6.66
C THR A 118 -37.98 5.66 7.96
N LEU A 119 -36.71 6.04 7.95
CA LEU A 119 -36.04 6.67 9.10
C LEU A 119 -36.64 8.04 9.43
N GLU A 120 -37.03 8.82 8.42
CA GLU A 120 -37.68 10.11 8.64
C GLU A 120 -39.10 9.94 9.21
N GLU A 121 -39.88 8.99 8.70
CA GLU A 121 -41.20 8.64 9.27
C GLU A 121 -41.10 8.18 10.74
N LEU A 122 -40.07 7.38 11.08
CA LEU A 122 -39.82 6.96 12.46
C LEU A 122 -39.50 8.15 13.38
N ARG A 123 -38.72 9.13 12.91
CA ARG A 123 -38.43 10.36 13.67
C ARG A 123 -39.69 11.20 13.89
N GLU A 124 -40.56 11.30 12.89
CA GLU A 124 -41.85 11.99 13.04
C GLU A 124 -42.73 11.31 14.08
N LEU A 125 -42.82 9.97 14.04
CA LEU A 125 -43.55 9.19 15.04
C LEU A 125 -42.98 9.34 16.45
N GLU A 126 -41.66 9.32 16.60
CA GLU A 126 -40.99 9.55 17.88
C GLU A 126 -41.31 10.95 18.44
N ASN A 127 -41.33 11.97 17.57
CA ASN A 127 -41.73 13.33 17.94
C ASN A 127 -43.21 13.45 18.31
N VAL A 128 -44.09 12.61 17.76
CA VAL A 128 -45.50 12.55 18.15
C VAL A 128 -45.66 11.85 19.51
N VAL A 129 -44.97 10.73 19.73
CA VAL A 129 -44.98 9.99 21.01
C VAL A 129 -44.47 10.88 22.15
N ASN A 130 -43.36 11.60 21.92
CA ASN A 130 -42.82 12.55 22.89
C ASN A 130 -43.81 13.68 23.21
N ARG A 131 -44.55 14.18 22.21
CA ARG A 131 -45.61 15.18 22.43
C ARG A 131 -46.78 14.63 23.25
N ILE A 132 -47.17 13.37 23.04
CA ILE A 132 -48.25 12.72 23.80
C ILE A 132 -47.83 12.49 25.27
N GLN A 133 -46.58 12.07 25.51
CA GLN A 133 -46.05 11.88 26.86
C GLN A 133 -45.95 13.19 27.65
N VAL A 134 -45.64 14.30 26.98
CA VAL A 134 -45.63 15.64 27.61
C VAL A 134 -47.06 16.14 27.90
N ALA A 135 -48.05 15.76 27.09
CA ALA A 135 -49.45 16.18 27.25
C ALA A 135 -50.22 15.38 28.33
N ASN A 136 -49.80 14.16 28.66
CA ASN A 136 -50.43 13.30 29.67
C ASN A 136 -49.41 12.73 30.67
N PRO A 137 -49.06 13.46 31.75
CA PRO A 137 -48.21 12.91 32.80
C PRO A 137 -49.00 11.84 33.59
N PRO A 138 -48.40 10.68 33.93
CA PRO A 138 -49.09 9.66 34.71
C PRO A 138 -49.35 10.15 36.15
N SER A 139 -50.61 10.07 36.57
CA SER A 139 -51.09 10.43 37.90
C SER A 139 -50.83 9.30 38.93
N GLY A 140 -50.07 9.59 39.98
CA GLY A 140 -50.00 8.74 41.18
C GLY A 140 -48.96 9.18 42.22
N SER A 141 -49.42 9.71 43.35
CA SER A 141 -48.70 9.79 44.64
C SER A 141 -49.72 9.50 45.76
N PRO A 142 -49.34 9.01 46.97
CA PRO A 142 -48.73 9.83 48.03
C PRO A 142 -47.60 9.08 48.82
N THR A 143 -46.72 9.69 49.63
CA THR A 143 -47.03 10.39 50.90
C THR A 143 -45.81 11.18 51.41
N LYS A 144 -46.08 12.33 52.05
CA LYS A 144 -45.14 13.30 52.63
C LYS A 144 -44.60 12.88 54.01
N THR A 145 -43.33 13.20 54.26
CA THR A 145 -42.84 13.68 55.57
C THR A 145 -41.78 14.76 55.32
N GLN A 146 -41.94 15.92 55.95
CA GLN A 146 -40.96 17.01 56.01
C GLN A 146 -40.23 16.91 57.38
N PRO A 147 -38.97 17.40 57.54
CA PRO A 147 -38.82 18.84 57.73
C PRO A 147 -37.48 19.48 57.26
N ASP A 148 -37.54 20.81 57.29
CA ASP A 148 -36.50 21.81 57.53
C ASP A 148 -35.52 22.30 56.45
N THR A 149 -35.62 23.63 56.33
CA THR A 149 -34.76 24.65 55.77
C THR A 149 -33.26 24.42 55.97
N THR A 150 -32.47 24.48 54.90
CA THR A 150 -31.29 25.35 54.77
C THR A 150 -30.64 25.21 53.38
N ALA A 151 -30.19 26.35 52.86
CA ALA A 151 -29.21 26.54 51.78
C ALA A 151 -29.53 25.95 50.39
N SER A 152 -29.76 26.88 49.46
CA SER A 152 -29.55 26.73 48.03
C SER A 152 -28.25 25.96 47.71
N SER A 153 -28.39 24.76 47.17
CA SER A 153 -27.33 24.06 46.46
C SER A 153 -27.89 23.61 45.12
N GLU A 154 -27.41 24.26 44.07
CA GLU A 154 -27.48 23.75 42.70
C GLU A 154 -27.04 22.30 42.73
N THR A 155 -27.98 21.39 42.50
CA THR A 155 -27.63 19.99 42.27
C THR A 155 -27.10 19.92 40.84
N VAL A 156 -25.83 20.29 40.70
CA VAL A 156 -24.96 19.76 39.67
C VAL A 156 -25.23 18.26 39.66
N VAL A 157 -25.89 17.78 38.61
CA VAL A 157 -25.85 16.36 38.29
C VAL A 157 -24.35 16.08 38.15
N ARG A 158 -23.76 15.51 39.21
CA ARG A 158 -22.49 14.81 39.13
C ARG A 158 -22.74 13.67 38.16
N GLN A 159 -22.64 13.96 36.87
CA GLN A 159 -21.96 13.07 35.96
C GLN A 159 -20.62 12.88 36.62
N GLY A 160 -20.50 11.79 37.39
CA GLY A 160 -19.19 11.29 37.73
C GLY A 160 -18.46 11.21 36.41
N SER A 161 -17.46 12.08 36.24
CA SER A 161 -16.39 11.87 35.28
C SER A 161 -15.78 10.53 35.69
N LYS A 162 -16.39 9.43 35.26
CA LYS A 162 -15.66 8.20 35.00
C LYS A 162 -14.63 8.65 33.99
N LYS A 163 -13.42 8.99 34.46
CA LYS A 163 -12.25 9.21 33.61
C LYS A 163 -12.34 8.12 32.55
N ASN A 164 -12.52 8.52 31.30
CA ASN A 164 -12.79 7.61 30.21
C ASN A 164 -11.47 6.89 29.87
N TRP A 165 -11.02 6.02 30.78
CA TRP A 165 -9.71 5.37 30.77
C TRP A 165 -9.49 4.58 29.47
N ARG A 166 -10.60 4.12 28.87
CA ARG A 166 -10.63 3.42 27.57
C ARG A 166 -10.01 4.23 26.44
N ASN A 167 -10.13 5.55 26.45
CA ASN A 167 -9.63 6.43 25.37
C ASN A 167 -8.26 7.04 25.68
N ASN A 168 -7.64 6.71 26.81
CA ASN A 168 -6.32 7.26 27.14
C ASN A 168 -5.28 6.78 26.12
N GLY A 169 -4.57 7.73 25.50
CA GLY A 169 -3.56 7.48 24.46
C GLY A 169 -4.10 7.11 23.06
N LEU A 170 -5.42 7.00 22.86
CA LEU A 170 -6.04 6.58 21.58
C LEU A 170 -6.54 7.76 20.74
N ARG A 171 -5.70 8.78 20.55
CA ARG A 171 -6.03 9.92 19.69
C ARG A 171 -6.01 9.49 18.22
N SER A 172 -7.15 9.66 17.55
CA SER A 172 -7.31 9.51 16.09
C SER A 172 -6.68 10.71 15.38
N THR A 173 -5.36 10.65 15.13
CA THR A 173 -4.60 11.69 14.42
C THR A 173 -3.84 11.11 13.23
N LEU A 174 -3.84 11.85 12.12
CA LEU A 174 -3.00 11.60 10.95
C LEU A 174 -1.66 12.35 11.02
N LYS A 175 -1.48 13.21 12.03
CA LYS A 175 -0.22 13.90 12.26
C LYS A 175 0.88 12.90 12.61
N MET A 176 2.03 13.11 12.00
CA MET A 176 3.24 12.37 12.24
C MET A 176 3.95 12.93 13.47
N GLU A 177 4.33 12.05 14.40
CA GLU A 177 5.04 12.41 15.63
C GLU A 177 6.54 12.54 15.31
N GLU A 178 7.21 13.59 15.80
CA GLU A 178 8.59 13.90 15.42
C GLU A 178 9.59 12.84 15.92
N GLY A 179 9.27 12.19 17.03
CA GLY A 179 10.04 11.09 17.61
C GLY A 179 10.22 9.90 16.67
N LEU A 180 9.36 9.74 15.66
CA LEU A 180 9.53 8.69 14.63
C LEU A 180 10.80 8.88 13.81
N LYS A 181 11.35 10.09 13.65
CA LYS A 181 12.57 10.28 12.84
C LYS A 181 13.81 9.60 13.44
N ASN A 182 13.79 9.27 14.73
CA ASN A 182 14.94 8.74 15.47
C ASN A 182 15.00 7.20 15.48
N PHE A 183 14.80 6.58 14.32
CA PHE A 183 14.87 5.13 14.12
C PHE A 183 15.57 4.79 12.79
N TRP A 184 16.02 3.54 12.67
CA TRP A 184 16.45 2.98 11.38
C TRP A 184 15.25 2.56 10.53
N TYR A 185 15.24 2.98 9.27
CA TYR A 185 14.16 2.71 8.32
C TYR A 185 14.67 1.93 7.12
N PRO A 186 14.19 0.70 6.86
CA PRO A 186 14.46 0.01 5.61
C PRO A 186 13.66 0.67 4.48
N ILE A 187 14.34 1.34 3.54
CA ILE A 187 13.71 2.14 2.48
C ILE A 187 13.64 1.45 1.12
N GLN A 188 14.48 0.43 0.90
CA GLN A 188 14.55 -0.31 -0.35
C GLN A 188 15.19 -1.69 -0.09
N PHE A 189 14.88 -2.67 -0.95
CA PHE A 189 15.60 -3.94 -1.00
C PHE A 189 16.91 -3.78 -1.78
N THR A 190 18.02 -4.28 -1.24
CA THR A 190 19.34 -4.28 -1.90
C THR A 190 19.27 -4.87 -3.30
N SER A 191 18.45 -5.91 -3.49
CA SER A 191 18.23 -6.60 -4.77
C SER A 191 17.58 -5.73 -5.86
N LYS A 192 16.93 -4.63 -5.50
CA LYS A 192 16.22 -3.73 -6.41
C LYS A 192 17.05 -2.51 -6.81
N MET A 193 18.09 -2.19 -6.05
CA MET A 193 19.01 -1.10 -6.39
C MET A 193 19.87 -1.50 -7.58
N LYS A 194 19.75 -0.75 -8.67
CA LYS A 194 20.54 -0.96 -9.88
C LYS A 194 21.75 -0.01 -9.88
N PRO A 195 22.89 -0.44 -10.43
CA PRO A 195 23.98 0.49 -10.71
C PRO A 195 23.51 1.55 -11.71
N ASP A 196 24.12 2.73 -11.63
CA ASP A 196 23.86 3.86 -12.55
C ASP A 196 22.40 4.37 -12.58
N VAL A 197 21.61 4.03 -11.55
CA VAL A 197 20.21 4.49 -11.41
C VAL A 197 20.08 5.39 -10.18
N LEU A 198 19.47 6.56 -10.39
CA LEU A 198 19.04 7.47 -9.33
C LEU A 198 17.59 7.15 -8.99
N GLU A 199 17.33 6.70 -7.76
CA GLU A 199 15.99 6.33 -7.31
C GLU A 199 15.42 7.41 -6.37
N PRO A 200 14.36 8.14 -6.75
CA PRO A 200 13.71 9.09 -5.86
C PRO A 200 12.93 8.37 -4.75
N ILE A 201 13.14 8.83 -3.52
CA ILE A 201 12.49 8.37 -2.30
C ILE A 201 11.86 9.57 -1.60
N GLU A 202 10.66 9.42 -1.06
CA GLU A 202 10.04 10.43 -0.19
C GLU A 202 9.89 9.82 1.20
N LEU A 203 10.41 10.51 2.23
CA LEU A 203 10.43 10.01 3.61
C LEU A 203 10.31 11.20 4.57
N PHE A 204 9.34 11.17 5.49
CA PHE A 204 9.01 12.26 6.40
C PHE A 204 8.71 13.62 5.72
N GLY A 205 8.12 13.60 4.52
CA GLY A 205 7.84 14.79 3.70
C GLY A 205 9.09 15.41 3.06
N GLU A 206 10.23 14.74 3.17
CA GLU A 206 11.50 15.12 2.56
C GLU A 206 11.79 14.27 1.32
N THR A 207 12.34 14.88 0.27
CA THR A 207 12.74 14.18 -0.96
C THR A 207 14.21 13.79 -0.91
N TRP A 208 14.49 12.56 -1.28
CA TRP A 208 15.81 11.93 -1.25
C TRP A 208 16.07 11.19 -2.56
N VAL A 209 17.35 11.02 -2.89
CA VAL A 209 17.78 10.22 -4.02
C VAL A 209 18.73 9.13 -3.52
N LEU A 210 18.32 7.88 -3.73
CA LEU A 210 19.05 6.67 -3.39
C LEU A 210 19.81 6.18 -4.63
N PHE A 211 21.08 5.84 -4.47
CA PHE A 211 21.93 5.40 -5.57
C PHE A 211 23.11 4.54 -5.09
N ARG A 212 23.85 3.97 -6.04
CA ARG A 212 25.10 3.24 -5.79
C ARG A 212 26.29 4.18 -6.04
N ASP A 213 27.18 4.31 -5.06
CA ASP A 213 28.43 5.06 -5.21
C ASP A 213 29.47 4.30 -6.05
N ALA A 214 30.68 4.85 -6.16
CA ALA A 214 31.76 4.28 -6.98
C ALA A 214 32.23 2.91 -6.44
N GLU A 215 32.12 2.70 -5.13
CA GLU A 215 32.42 1.45 -4.46
C GLU A 215 31.25 0.45 -4.51
N GLY A 216 30.11 0.83 -5.10
CA GLY A 216 28.90 0.02 -5.16
C GLY A 216 28.10 -0.01 -3.85
N LYS A 217 28.42 0.85 -2.88
CA LYS A 217 27.65 0.98 -1.63
C LYS A 217 26.42 1.84 -1.87
N ALA A 218 25.37 1.57 -1.11
CA ALA A 218 24.17 2.40 -1.14
C ALA A 218 24.45 3.77 -0.48
N ALA A 219 24.06 4.84 -1.16
CA ALA A 219 24.14 6.20 -0.67
C ALA A 219 22.81 6.92 -0.87
N CYS A 220 22.44 7.80 0.06
CA CYS A 220 21.16 8.49 0.05
C CYS A 220 21.38 9.97 0.41
N ILE A 221 21.12 10.87 -0.54
CA ILE A 221 21.31 12.31 -0.36
C ILE A 221 20.01 13.04 -0.64
N ARG A 222 19.88 14.27 -0.14
CA ARG A 222 18.72 15.12 -0.36
C ARG A 222 18.53 15.34 -1.86
N ASP A 223 17.32 15.13 -2.36
CA ASP A 223 16.97 15.28 -3.78
C ASP A 223 16.73 16.75 -4.16
N GLU A 224 17.70 17.60 -3.85
CA GLU A 224 17.57 19.05 -3.99
C GLU A 224 18.96 19.67 -4.19
N CYS A 225 19.29 20.03 -5.44
CA CYS A 225 20.59 20.60 -5.76
C CYS A 225 20.84 21.91 -5.01
N ALA A 226 21.99 22.01 -4.32
CA ALA A 226 22.39 23.18 -3.52
C ALA A 226 22.46 24.51 -4.30
N HIS A 227 22.45 24.48 -5.64
CA HIS A 227 22.45 25.70 -6.45
C HIS A 227 21.05 26.34 -6.56
N ARG A 228 20.06 25.59 -7.09
CA ARG A 228 18.72 26.12 -7.42
C ARG A 228 17.60 25.10 -7.16
N ALA A 229 17.80 24.22 -6.19
CA ALA A 229 16.84 23.19 -5.78
C ALA A 229 16.32 22.32 -6.94
N CYS A 230 17.15 22.12 -7.98
CA CYS A 230 16.81 21.19 -9.05
C CYS A 230 16.82 19.76 -8.49
N PRO A 231 15.79 18.93 -8.76
CA PRO A 231 15.79 17.54 -8.35
C PRO A 231 17.02 16.82 -8.93
N LEU A 232 17.85 16.28 -8.05
CA LEU A 232 19.04 15.54 -8.41
C LEU A 232 18.70 14.21 -9.08
N SER A 233 17.55 13.62 -8.75
CA SER A 233 16.98 12.39 -9.33
C SER A 233 16.69 12.48 -10.83
N LEU A 234 16.56 13.69 -11.39
CA LEU A 234 16.47 13.91 -12.84
C LEU A 234 17.83 13.86 -13.55
N GLY A 235 18.92 13.78 -12.78
CA GLY A 235 20.29 13.76 -13.23
C GLY A 235 20.77 12.40 -13.74
N THR A 236 22.09 12.23 -13.69
CA THR A 236 22.77 10.98 -14.06
C THR A 236 23.84 10.64 -13.04
N ILE A 237 24.32 9.39 -13.05
CA ILE A 237 25.50 9.00 -12.27
C ILE A 237 26.75 9.16 -13.14
N ASN A 238 27.78 9.79 -12.60
CA ASN A 238 29.10 9.90 -13.21
C ASN A 238 30.15 9.47 -12.19
N GLU A 239 30.86 8.36 -12.44
CA GLU A 239 31.89 7.83 -11.53
C GLU A 239 31.39 7.70 -10.07
N GLY A 240 30.16 7.20 -9.88
CA GLY A 240 29.55 7.07 -8.55
C GLY A 240 29.05 8.37 -7.92
N ARG A 241 29.02 9.49 -8.66
CA ARG A 241 28.50 10.79 -8.20
C ARG A 241 27.21 11.17 -8.91
N VAL A 242 26.30 11.80 -8.19
CA VAL A 242 25.06 12.34 -8.74
C VAL A 242 25.34 13.64 -9.48
N THR A 243 25.16 13.64 -10.80
CA THR A 243 25.30 14.81 -11.67
C THR A 243 23.95 15.50 -11.85
N CYS A 244 23.82 16.72 -11.34
CA CYS A 244 22.60 17.51 -11.48
C CYS A 244 22.30 17.83 -12.96
N ALA A 245 21.09 17.53 -13.41
CA ALA A 245 20.62 17.76 -14.79
C ALA A 245 20.65 19.23 -15.24
N TYR A 246 20.73 20.18 -14.30
CA TYR A 246 20.66 21.60 -14.64
C TYR A 246 22.01 22.18 -15.08
N HIS A 247 23.01 22.15 -14.20
CA HIS A 247 24.33 22.77 -14.46
C HIS A 247 25.49 21.78 -14.28
N GLY A 248 25.20 20.48 -14.18
CA GLY A 248 26.21 19.43 -14.09
C GLY A 248 27.02 19.42 -12.80
N TRP A 249 26.49 19.99 -11.71
CA TRP A 249 27.14 19.89 -10.40
C TRP A 249 27.10 18.43 -9.93
N GLU A 250 28.25 17.89 -9.53
CA GLU A 250 28.40 16.49 -9.14
C GLU A 250 28.53 16.36 -7.62
N PHE A 251 27.69 15.52 -7.00
CA PHE A 251 27.65 15.28 -5.56
C PHE A 251 28.00 13.82 -5.25
N ASN A 252 28.84 13.58 -4.24
CA ASN A 252 29.20 12.23 -3.79
C ASN A 252 28.16 11.63 -2.82
N GLY A 253 28.41 10.40 -2.35
CA GLY A 253 27.54 9.69 -1.41
C GLY A 253 27.36 10.37 -0.05
N GLN A 254 28.29 11.24 0.33
CA GLN A 254 28.23 12.06 1.54
C GLN A 254 27.58 13.44 1.28
N GLY A 255 27.01 13.64 0.09
CA GLY A 255 26.32 14.87 -0.31
C GLY A 255 27.26 16.04 -0.61
N MET A 256 28.58 15.86 -0.62
CA MET A 256 29.53 16.93 -0.90
C MET A 256 29.64 17.17 -2.40
N CYS A 257 29.61 18.44 -2.82
CA CYS A 257 29.83 18.80 -4.20
C CYS A 257 31.32 18.68 -4.54
N GLU A 258 31.67 17.79 -5.46
CA GLU A 258 33.07 17.55 -5.85
C GLU A 258 33.45 18.29 -7.12
N LYS A 259 32.48 18.52 -8.02
CA LYS A 259 32.76 19.12 -9.32
C LYS A 259 31.64 20.07 -9.76
N MET A 260 32.06 21.22 -10.29
CA MET A 260 31.20 22.20 -10.94
C MET A 260 31.83 22.56 -12.30
N PRO A 261 31.19 22.22 -13.43
CA PRO A 261 31.80 22.41 -14.75
C PRO A 261 32.20 23.86 -15.07
N SER A 262 31.46 24.85 -14.55
CA SER A 262 31.62 26.26 -14.92
C SER A 262 32.28 27.12 -13.83
N THR A 263 32.76 26.53 -12.73
CA THR A 263 33.39 27.28 -11.63
C THR A 263 34.20 26.35 -10.70
N PRO A 264 35.29 26.82 -10.08
CA PRO A 264 36.05 26.02 -9.10
C PRO A 264 35.49 26.10 -7.66
N MET A 265 34.32 26.70 -7.43
CA MET A 265 33.77 27.00 -6.09
C MET A 265 33.12 25.81 -5.36
N CYS A 266 33.68 24.60 -5.45
CA CYS A 266 33.11 23.40 -4.82
C CYS A 266 33.20 23.40 -3.28
N LYS A 267 34.18 24.13 -2.71
CA LYS A 267 34.51 24.03 -1.29
C LYS A 267 33.36 24.50 -0.39
N GLY A 268 32.91 23.61 0.51
CA GLY A 268 31.84 23.90 1.47
C GLY A 268 30.43 23.85 0.89
N VAL A 269 30.29 23.40 -0.37
CA VAL A 269 28.99 23.22 -1.02
C VAL A 269 28.60 21.76 -0.94
N GLY A 270 27.37 21.50 -0.52
CA GLY A 270 26.84 20.15 -0.43
C GLY A 270 25.35 20.15 -0.10
N VAL A 271 24.80 18.95 -0.08
CA VAL A 271 23.42 18.65 0.28
C VAL A 271 23.45 17.70 1.48
N ARG A 272 22.35 17.61 2.22
CA ARG A 272 22.25 16.67 3.35
C ARG A 272 22.38 15.23 2.84
N ALA A 273 23.19 14.43 3.54
CA ALA A 273 23.28 12.99 3.34
C ALA A 273 22.63 12.26 4.52
N LEU A 274 21.99 11.13 4.27
CA LEU A 274 21.56 10.20 5.31
C LEU A 274 22.65 9.17 5.57
N GLN A 275 22.72 8.67 6.80
CA GLN A 275 23.52 7.49 7.09
C GLN A 275 22.81 6.28 6.48
N VAL A 276 23.56 5.40 5.82
CA VAL A 276 23.02 4.24 5.09
C VAL A 276 23.72 2.98 5.55
N VAL A 277 22.95 1.94 5.86
CA VAL A 277 23.46 0.61 6.21
C VAL A 277 22.73 -0.44 5.38
N GLU A 278 23.48 -1.36 4.78
CA GLU A 278 22.90 -2.54 4.13
C GLU A 278 23.00 -3.75 5.05
N LYS A 279 21.84 -4.34 5.37
CA LYS A 279 21.72 -5.49 6.25
C LYS A 279 20.50 -6.31 5.82
N ASP A 280 20.60 -7.65 5.85
CA ASP A 280 19.48 -8.57 5.58
C ASP A 280 18.78 -8.35 4.22
N GLY A 281 19.55 -7.95 3.21
CA GLY A 281 19.06 -7.63 1.87
C GLY A 281 18.20 -6.36 1.81
N LEU A 282 18.26 -5.50 2.82
CA LEU A 282 17.56 -4.22 2.93
C LEU A 282 18.56 -3.08 3.05
N VAL A 283 18.17 -1.92 2.53
CA VAL A 283 18.89 -0.66 2.65
C VAL A 283 18.21 0.18 3.72
N PHE A 284 18.89 0.37 4.83
CA PHE A 284 18.42 1.15 5.96
C PHE A 284 18.96 2.58 5.90
N VAL A 285 18.15 3.54 6.31
CA VAL A 285 18.57 4.92 6.53
C VAL A 285 18.22 5.39 7.93
N TRP A 286 19.05 6.29 8.47
CA TRP A 286 18.79 7.00 9.70
C TRP A 286 18.35 8.44 9.39
N THR A 287 17.14 8.81 9.79
CA THR A 287 16.56 10.15 9.52
C THR A 287 16.71 11.14 10.67
N GLY A 288 17.16 10.68 11.83
CA GLY A 288 17.34 11.50 13.01
C GLY A 288 18.48 12.51 12.84
N GLU A 289 18.46 13.56 13.66
CA GLU A 289 19.53 14.56 13.70
C GLU A 289 20.67 14.09 14.61
N GLY A 290 21.93 14.33 14.21
CA GLY A 290 23.12 14.07 15.04
C GLY A 290 24.11 13.05 14.46
N GLN A 291 25.11 12.69 15.27
CA GLN A 291 26.11 11.66 14.96
C GLN A 291 25.49 10.25 14.94
N GLU A 292 26.29 9.27 14.51
CA GLU A 292 25.92 7.86 14.40
C GLU A 292 25.07 7.39 15.58
N PRO A 293 23.87 6.85 15.33
CA PRO A 293 22.98 6.47 16.41
C PRO A 293 23.60 5.30 17.19
N ASP A 294 23.58 5.34 18.52
CA ASP A 294 23.87 4.18 19.39
C ASP A 294 22.72 3.15 19.36
N ILE A 295 21.97 3.13 18.25
CA ILE A 295 20.82 2.28 18.00
C ILE A 295 21.23 1.28 16.94
N GLU A 296 21.14 0.00 17.27
CA GLU A 296 21.46 -1.07 16.35
C GLU A 296 20.42 -1.16 15.23
N VAL A 297 20.89 -1.48 14.03
CA VAL A 297 20.01 -1.78 12.90
C VAL A 297 19.29 -3.10 13.19
N PRO A 298 17.94 -3.16 13.14
CA PRO A 298 17.19 -4.37 13.47
C PRO A 298 17.59 -5.54 12.56
N ASP A 299 17.49 -6.77 13.07
CA ASP A 299 17.62 -7.99 12.26
C ASP A 299 16.27 -8.31 11.64
N LEU A 300 16.20 -8.30 10.31
CA LEU A 300 15.00 -8.56 9.53
C LEU A 300 15.18 -9.74 8.56
N ASN A 301 16.13 -10.64 8.85
CA ASN A 301 16.19 -11.91 8.15
C ASN A 301 14.93 -12.73 8.40
N PRO A 302 14.46 -13.48 7.38
CA PRO A 302 13.43 -14.47 7.63
C PRO A 302 13.97 -15.54 8.60
N PRO A 303 13.10 -16.22 9.36
CA PRO A 303 13.51 -17.27 10.27
C PRO A 303 14.31 -18.38 9.57
N GLU A 304 15.10 -19.12 10.33
CA GLU A 304 15.86 -20.25 9.80
C GLU A 304 14.95 -21.26 9.07
N GLY A 305 15.40 -21.75 7.91
CA GLY A 305 14.62 -22.67 7.08
C GLY A 305 13.68 -22.00 6.07
N TYR A 306 13.47 -20.68 6.16
CA TYR A 306 12.65 -19.95 5.18
C TYR A 306 13.46 -19.48 3.99
N THR A 307 12.84 -19.51 2.82
CA THR A 307 13.38 -18.96 1.57
C THR A 307 12.59 -17.71 1.18
N ILE A 308 13.27 -16.64 0.78
CA ILE A 308 12.61 -15.44 0.23
C ILE A 308 12.06 -15.76 -1.17
N HIS A 309 10.76 -15.51 -1.36
CA HIS A 309 10.05 -15.77 -2.61
C HIS A 309 9.68 -14.50 -3.37
N SER A 310 9.35 -13.42 -2.67
CA SER A 310 8.91 -12.16 -3.29
C SER A 310 9.33 -10.97 -2.46
N GLU A 311 9.80 -9.92 -3.15
CA GLU A 311 10.13 -8.61 -2.59
C GLU A 311 9.48 -7.53 -3.46
N ILE A 312 8.58 -6.76 -2.88
CA ILE A 312 7.70 -5.80 -3.56
C ILE A 312 7.80 -4.45 -2.87
N VAL A 313 7.87 -3.38 -3.66
CA VAL A 313 7.84 -1.98 -3.20
C VAL A 313 6.69 -1.28 -3.89
N LEU A 314 5.86 -0.59 -3.12
CA LEU A 314 4.67 0.13 -3.60
C LEU A 314 4.53 1.46 -2.86
N ASP A 315 4.21 2.52 -3.60
CA ASP A 315 3.79 3.79 -3.00
C ASP A 315 2.26 3.86 -3.02
N VAL A 316 1.65 4.08 -1.85
CA VAL A 316 0.19 4.08 -1.69
C VAL A 316 -0.30 5.37 -1.00
N PRO A 317 -1.47 5.89 -1.38
CA PRO A 317 -1.99 7.17 -0.88
C PRO A 317 -2.72 7.03 0.46
N VAL A 318 -2.10 6.36 1.43
CA VAL A 318 -2.62 6.23 2.80
C VAL A 318 -1.55 6.54 3.84
N GLU A 319 -1.96 7.12 4.97
CA GLU A 319 -1.12 7.37 6.14
C GLU A 319 -0.57 6.04 6.67
N HIS A 320 0.74 5.98 6.88
CA HIS A 320 1.44 4.74 7.24
C HIS A 320 0.85 4.03 8.46
N GLY A 321 0.47 4.78 9.50
CA GLY A 321 -0.06 4.20 10.73
C GLY A 321 -1.43 3.56 10.57
N LEU A 322 -2.26 4.05 9.65
CA LEU A 322 -3.52 3.39 9.32
C LEU A 322 -3.31 2.03 8.64
N LEU A 323 -2.30 1.93 7.78
CA LEU A 323 -1.96 0.66 7.12
C LEU A 323 -1.35 -0.33 8.11
N VAL A 324 -0.49 0.14 9.03
CA VAL A 324 0.00 -0.70 10.16
C VAL A 324 -1.17 -1.22 10.98
N GLU A 325 -2.14 -0.38 11.35
CA GLU A 325 -3.30 -0.82 12.14
C GLU A 325 -4.18 -1.83 11.44
N ASN A 326 -4.42 -1.63 10.14
CA ASN A 326 -5.15 -2.60 9.34
C ASN A 326 -4.40 -3.95 9.29
N LEU A 327 -3.08 -3.96 9.13
CA LEU A 327 -2.28 -5.19 9.16
C LEU A 327 -2.29 -5.86 10.55
N LEU A 328 -2.35 -5.08 11.63
CA LEU A 328 -2.39 -5.56 13.01
C LEU A 328 -3.79 -6.03 13.46
N ASP A 329 -4.81 -5.92 12.62
CA ASP A 329 -6.16 -6.43 12.86
C ASP A 329 -6.47 -7.56 11.88
N LEU A 330 -6.55 -8.81 12.34
CA LEU A 330 -6.91 -9.92 11.46
C LEU A 330 -8.43 -10.20 11.43
N ALA A 331 -9.22 -9.56 12.30
CA ALA A 331 -10.66 -9.81 12.38
C ALA A 331 -11.40 -9.35 11.11
N HIS A 332 -10.85 -8.38 10.36
CA HIS A 332 -11.42 -7.94 9.09
C HIS A 332 -11.25 -8.96 7.95
N ALA A 333 -10.32 -9.91 8.05
CA ALA A 333 -9.91 -10.74 6.92
C ALA A 333 -11.06 -11.53 6.25
N PRO A 334 -11.98 -12.21 6.99
CA PRO A 334 -13.12 -12.89 6.38
C PRO A 334 -14.11 -11.99 5.64
N PHE A 335 -14.09 -10.68 5.92
CA PHE A 335 -15.01 -9.71 5.33
C PHE A 335 -14.39 -8.99 4.13
N THR A 336 -13.11 -8.64 4.24
CA THR A 336 -12.37 -7.90 3.21
C THR A 336 -11.84 -8.84 2.12
N HIS A 337 -11.25 -9.97 2.51
CA HIS A 337 -10.48 -10.84 1.63
C HIS A 337 -11.30 -12.01 1.06
N THR A 338 -12.57 -11.73 0.76
CA THR A 338 -13.53 -12.75 0.26
C THR A 338 -13.22 -13.23 -1.16
N ALA A 339 -12.49 -12.43 -1.96
CA ALA A 339 -12.06 -12.79 -3.31
C ALA A 339 -10.61 -13.32 -3.36
N THR A 340 -9.87 -13.29 -2.24
CA THR A 340 -8.47 -13.70 -2.14
C THR A 340 -8.29 -14.85 -1.13
N PHE A 341 -7.49 -14.65 -0.08
CA PHE A 341 -7.02 -15.74 0.79
C PHE A 341 -8.05 -16.16 1.84
N ALA A 342 -9.00 -15.27 2.17
CA ALA A 342 -10.06 -15.56 3.13
C ALA A 342 -11.36 -16.07 2.49
N ARG A 343 -11.32 -16.42 1.20
CA ARG A 343 -12.48 -16.96 0.50
C ARG A 343 -13.00 -18.24 1.17
N GLY A 344 -14.21 -18.16 1.71
CA GLY A 344 -14.86 -19.29 2.39
C GLY A 344 -14.43 -19.51 3.84
N TRP A 345 -13.69 -18.56 4.44
CA TRP A 345 -13.38 -18.59 5.87
C TRP A 345 -14.67 -18.47 6.70
N PRO A 346 -14.89 -19.34 7.70
CA PRO A 346 -16.04 -19.19 8.57
C PRO A 346 -15.85 -17.96 9.46
N ILE A 347 -16.90 -17.17 9.63
CA ILE A 347 -16.90 -16.08 10.61
C ILE A 347 -17.03 -16.72 12.00
N PRO A 348 -16.03 -16.56 12.89
CA PRO A 348 -16.12 -17.11 14.24
C PRO A 348 -17.03 -16.24 15.12
N ASP A 349 -17.70 -16.87 16.09
CA ASP A 349 -18.55 -16.16 17.07
C ASP A 349 -17.74 -15.20 17.95
N SER A 350 -16.44 -15.49 18.13
CA SER A 350 -15.49 -14.62 18.78
C SER A 350 -14.09 -14.78 18.17
N VAL A 351 -13.43 -13.67 17.90
CA VAL A 351 -11.99 -13.63 17.61
C VAL A 351 -11.26 -13.21 18.87
N LYS A 352 -10.23 -13.96 19.27
CA LYS A 352 -9.40 -13.63 20.43
C LYS A 352 -7.97 -13.42 19.99
N PHE A 353 -7.39 -12.31 20.42
CA PHE A 353 -5.96 -12.09 20.33
C PHE A 353 -5.31 -12.49 21.67
N HIS A 354 -4.47 -13.51 21.61
CA HIS A 354 -3.69 -14.02 22.73
C HIS A 354 -2.30 -13.43 22.67
N LEU A 355 -1.95 -12.68 23.71
CA LEU A 355 -0.64 -12.07 23.82
C LEU A 355 0.38 -13.12 24.21
N GLN A 356 1.37 -13.32 23.35
CA GLN A 356 2.56 -14.11 23.67
C GLN A 356 3.67 -13.19 24.21
N ASP A 357 3.70 -11.95 23.70
CA ASP A 357 4.58 -10.88 24.14
C ASP A 357 3.84 -9.52 24.08
N LYS A 358 4.48 -8.43 24.49
CA LYS A 358 3.95 -7.08 24.54
C LYS A 358 3.53 -6.53 23.17
N LEU A 359 4.23 -6.88 22.10
CA LEU A 359 3.88 -6.47 20.73
C LEU A 359 3.67 -7.66 19.81
N ALA A 360 3.50 -8.87 20.36
CA ALA A 360 3.29 -10.08 19.59
C ALA A 360 2.20 -10.96 20.19
N GLY A 361 1.53 -11.71 19.33
CA GLY A 361 0.53 -12.66 19.77
C GLY A 361 -0.01 -13.48 18.64
N ASN A 362 -0.90 -14.39 19.00
CA ASN A 362 -1.60 -15.23 18.06
C ASN A 362 -3.08 -14.90 18.02
N TRP A 363 -3.64 -15.09 16.84
CA TRP A 363 -5.07 -15.01 16.62
C TRP A 363 -5.72 -16.37 16.91
N ASP A 364 -6.93 -16.37 17.47
CA ASP A 364 -7.76 -17.56 17.66
C ASP A 364 -9.12 -17.26 17.00
N PRO A 365 -9.58 -18.07 16.03
CA PRO A 365 -9.10 -19.40 15.63
C PRO A 365 -8.13 -19.44 14.43
N TYR A 366 -7.54 -18.31 14.05
CA TYR A 366 -6.66 -18.23 12.88
C TYR A 366 -5.23 -18.67 13.23
N PRO A 367 -4.59 -19.61 12.51
CA PRO A 367 -3.23 -20.06 12.80
C PRO A 367 -2.20 -19.01 12.34
N ILE A 368 -2.28 -17.80 12.89
CA ILE A 368 -1.49 -16.64 12.51
C ILE A 368 -0.87 -16.03 13.76
N ASP A 369 0.45 -16.06 13.80
CA ASP A 369 1.25 -15.29 14.74
C ASP A 369 1.60 -13.96 14.10
N MET A 370 1.54 -12.90 14.89
CA MET A 370 1.75 -11.54 14.41
C MET A 370 2.50 -10.71 15.44
N SER A 371 3.42 -9.89 14.98
CA SER A 371 4.15 -8.96 15.83
C SER A 371 4.34 -7.59 15.16
N PHE A 372 4.25 -6.55 15.97
CA PHE A 372 4.64 -5.19 15.60
C PHE A 372 6.10 -4.98 16.01
N LEU A 373 6.92 -4.53 15.07
CA LEU A 373 8.29 -4.11 15.31
C LEU A 373 8.40 -2.60 15.10
N PRO A 374 8.76 -1.85 16.15
CA PRO A 374 9.00 -0.42 16.03
C PRO A 374 10.07 -0.12 14.95
N PRO A 375 9.90 0.98 14.19
CA PRO A 375 8.83 1.96 14.33
C PRO A 375 7.60 1.72 13.44
N VAL A 376 7.73 0.95 12.35
CA VAL A 376 6.70 0.85 11.30
C VAL A 376 6.61 -0.53 10.63
N MET A 377 7.12 -1.56 11.29
CA MET A 377 7.26 -2.90 10.72
C MET A 377 6.24 -3.86 11.34
N THR A 378 5.78 -4.81 10.55
CA THR A 378 4.87 -5.87 11.01
C THR A 378 5.35 -7.20 10.45
N PHE A 379 5.59 -8.15 11.35
CA PHE A 379 5.81 -9.54 10.99
C PHE A 379 4.54 -10.35 11.18
N SER A 380 4.31 -11.28 10.25
CA SER A 380 3.31 -12.32 10.42
C SER A 380 3.86 -13.66 9.97
N THR A 381 3.51 -14.71 10.70
CA THR A 381 3.75 -16.10 10.32
C THR A 381 2.40 -16.80 10.26
N ILE A 382 2.05 -17.27 9.07
CA ILE A 382 0.76 -17.89 8.76
C ILE A 382 0.99 -19.39 8.57
N GLY A 383 0.36 -20.20 9.41
CA GLY A 383 0.31 -21.65 9.28
C GLY A 383 -0.64 -22.10 8.17
N LEU A 384 -0.17 -23.01 7.30
CA LEU A 384 -0.88 -23.50 6.12
C LEU A 384 -1.03 -25.02 6.17
N ASN A 385 -2.18 -25.52 6.64
CA ASN A 385 -2.51 -26.95 6.53
C ASN A 385 -3.30 -27.29 5.25
N GLN A 386 -4.25 -26.45 4.85
CA GLN A 386 -4.92 -26.52 3.54
C GLN A 386 -5.11 -25.10 2.98
N PRO A 387 -4.79 -24.83 1.70
CA PRO A 387 -5.07 -23.54 1.08
C PRO A 387 -6.58 -23.21 1.17
N GLY A 388 -6.92 -22.05 1.73
CA GLY A 388 -8.31 -21.55 1.77
C GLY A 388 -9.24 -22.22 2.79
N LYS A 389 -8.72 -23.04 3.73
CA LYS A 389 -9.53 -23.57 4.84
C LYS A 389 -8.86 -23.32 6.18
N ILE A 390 -9.60 -22.71 7.10
CA ILE A 390 -9.22 -22.65 8.51
C ILE A 390 -9.84 -23.84 9.20
N GLU A 391 -9.00 -24.74 9.70
CA GLU A 391 -9.45 -25.73 10.68
C GLU A 391 -9.43 -25.04 12.04
N ARG A 392 -10.62 -24.90 12.66
CA ARG A 392 -10.77 -24.21 13.94
C ARG A 392 -9.91 -24.88 15.01
N GLY A 393 -9.13 -24.09 15.74
CA GLY A 393 -8.36 -24.54 16.90
C GLY A 393 -6.92 -24.97 16.62
N LEU A 394 -6.44 -24.90 15.37
CA LEU A 394 -5.02 -25.06 15.08
C LEU A 394 -4.24 -23.81 15.44
N GLN A 395 -3.11 -23.96 16.12
CA GLN A 395 -2.13 -22.89 16.27
C GLN A 395 -1.15 -22.91 15.10
N CYS A 396 -0.47 -21.78 14.87
CA CYS A 396 0.55 -21.66 13.83
C CYS A 396 1.58 -22.81 13.93
N LYS A 397 2.10 -23.08 15.14
CA LYS A 397 3.04 -24.17 15.43
C LYS A 397 2.56 -25.59 15.06
N ASP A 398 1.24 -25.80 14.98
CA ASP A 398 0.66 -27.10 14.68
C ASP A 398 0.56 -27.34 13.15
N CYS A 399 0.90 -26.32 12.35
CA CYS A 399 0.88 -26.41 10.90
C CYS A 399 2.18 -26.99 10.34
N LYS A 400 2.09 -27.66 9.19
CA LYS A 400 3.27 -28.29 8.54
C LYS A 400 4.06 -27.35 7.62
N LYS A 401 3.44 -26.25 7.20
CA LYS A 401 3.96 -25.30 6.23
C LYS A 401 3.63 -23.91 6.69
N HIS A 402 4.51 -22.98 6.43
CA HIS A 402 4.38 -21.62 6.92
C HIS A 402 4.76 -20.60 5.86
N LEU A 403 3.99 -19.52 5.87
CA LEU A 403 4.23 -18.30 5.12
C LEU A 403 4.64 -17.22 6.11
N HIS A 404 5.88 -16.74 6.01
CA HIS A 404 6.39 -15.62 6.79
C HIS A 404 6.36 -14.35 5.94
N GLN A 405 5.88 -13.26 6.51
CA GLN A 405 5.73 -11.97 5.83
C GLN A 405 6.32 -10.84 6.67
N LEU A 406 7.02 -9.94 6.00
CA LEU A 406 7.47 -8.66 6.53
C LEU A 406 6.78 -7.54 5.75
N HIS A 407 6.07 -6.68 6.45
CA HIS A 407 5.52 -5.44 5.94
C HIS A 407 6.24 -4.26 6.61
N VAL A 408 6.73 -3.30 5.82
CA VAL A 408 7.28 -2.04 6.29
C VAL A 408 6.45 -0.91 5.71
N ASN A 409 5.79 -0.12 6.56
CA ASN A 409 4.92 0.98 6.14
C ASN A 409 5.64 2.31 6.42
N LEU A 410 6.45 2.78 5.49
CA LEU A 410 7.28 3.97 5.69
C LEU A 410 6.44 5.26 5.58
N PRO A 411 6.62 6.24 6.47
CA PRO A 411 5.99 7.53 6.32
C PRO A 411 6.60 8.30 5.15
N ALA A 412 5.87 8.45 4.04
CA ALA A 412 6.33 9.25 2.91
C ALA A 412 6.01 10.74 3.19
N LYS A 413 5.05 11.31 2.47
CA LYS A 413 4.42 12.60 2.82
C LYS A 413 3.09 12.38 3.55
N GLU A 414 2.47 13.48 3.97
CA GLU A 414 1.16 13.43 4.62
C GLU A 414 0.14 12.61 3.79
N GLY A 415 -0.50 11.64 4.46
CA GLY A 415 -1.47 10.74 3.86
C GLY A 415 -0.92 9.78 2.81
N HIS A 416 0.41 9.57 2.75
CA HIS A 416 1.06 8.63 1.84
C HIS A 416 2.06 7.76 2.59
N THR A 417 2.23 6.53 2.12
CA THR A 417 3.21 5.58 2.66
C THR A 417 3.89 4.82 1.55
N ARG A 418 5.17 4.53 1.75
CA ARG A 418 5.91 3.56 0.94
C ARG A 418 5.89 2.21 1.66
N LEU A 419 5.27 1.24 1.03
CA LEU A 419 5.15 -0.13 1.51
C LEU A 419 6.28 -0.99 0.93
N LEU A 420 7.08 -1.61 1.79
CA LEU A 420 7.93 -2.75 1.42
C LEU A 420 7.27 -4.03 1.93
N TYR A 421 7.18 -5.02 1.04
CA TYR A 421 6.62 -6.32 1.35
C TYR A 421 7.62 -7.41 0.96
N ARG A 422 8.01 -8.24 1.93
CA ARG A 422 8.82 -9.44 1.73
C ARG A 422 8.03 -10.67 2.15
N MET A 423 7.97 -11.64 1.25
CA MET A 423 7.31 -12.92 1.44
C MET A 423 8.34 -14.04 1.46
N SER A 424 8.33 -14.88 2.49
CA SER A 424 9.22 -16.02 2.64
C SER A 424 8.44 -17.28 3.00
N LEU A 425 8.84 -18.42 2.46
CA LEU A 425 8.18 -19.71 2.71
C LEU A 425 9.19 -20.72 3.25
N ASP A 426 8.77 -21.55 4.22
CA ASP A 426 9.54 -22.72 4.69
C ASP A 426 9.38 -23.94 3.76
N PHE A 427 8.52 -23.81 2.75
CA PHE A 427 8.18 -24.82 1.77
C PHE A 427 8.31 -24.24 0.37
N LEU A 428 8.37 -25.11 -0.65
CA LEU A 428 8.46 -24.70 -2.06
C LEU A 428 9.66 -23.79 -2.41
N GLY A 429 10.78 -23.88 -1.68
CA GLY A 429 11.97 -23.06 -2.00
C GLY A 429 12.49 -23.18 -3.44
N TRP A 430 12.12 -24.24 -4.17
CA TRP A 430 12.38 -24.42 -5.60
C TRP A 430 11.54 -23.49 -6.50
N ALA A 431 10.35 -23.06 -6.05
CA ALA A 431 9.42 -22.29 -6.86
C ALA A 431 9.94 -20.89 -7.21
N ARG A 432 10.89 -20.34 -6.44
CA ARG A 432 11.57 -19.07 -6.78
C ARG A 432 12.31 -19.10 -8.12
N PHE A 433 12.69 -20.29 -8.58
CA PHE A 433 13.40 -20.48 -9.85
C PHE A 433 12.46 -20.61 -11.05
N ILE A 434 11.14 -20.66 -10.83
CA ILE A 434 10.16 -20.72 -11.91
C ILE A 434 10.17 -19.36 -12.65
N PRO A 435 10.44 -19.32 -13.96
CA PRO A 435 10.42 -18.08 -14.73
C PRO A 435 9.06 -17.38 -14.63
N GLY A 436 9.06 -16.08 -14.36
CA GLY A 436 7.84 -15.28 -14.28
C GLY A 436 7.03 -15.40 -12.98
N ILE A 437 7.43 -16.26 -12.02
CA ILE A 437 6.71 -16.43 -10.74
C ILE A 437 6.57 -15.12 -9.95
N GLN A 438 7.56 -14.23 -10.08
CA GLN A 438 7.54 -12.90 -9.45
C GLN A 438 6.35 -12.04 -9.91
N LEU A 439 5.90 -12.21 -11.16
CA LEU A 439 4.71 -11.52 -11.68
C LEU A 439 3.44 -12.04 -11.03
N VAL A 440 3.37 -13.35 -10.76
CA VAL A 440 2.25 -13.98 -10.06
C VAL A 440 2.17 -13.46 -8.63
N TRP A 441 3.29 -13.48 -7.90
CA TRP A 441 3.33 -12.95 -6.53
C TRP A 441 2.96 -11.46 -6.47
N LYS A 442 3.46 -10.67 -7.42
CA LYS A 442 3.10 -9.26 -7.54
C LYS A 442 1.60 -9.06 -7.81
N ALA A 443 1.00 -9.86 -8.68
CA ALA A 443 -0.43 -9.77 -8.97
C ALA A 443 -1.28 -10.11 -7.74
N VAL A 444 -0.93 -11.19 -7.03
CA VAL A 444 -1.63 -11.60 -5.80
C VAL A 444 -1.49 -10.53 -4.71
N ALA A 445 -0.28 -10.02 -4.47
CA ALA A 445 -0.05 -8.98 -3.46
C ALA A 445 -0.81 -7.69 -3.78
N ASN A 446 -0.82 -7.26 -5.04
CA ASN A 446 -1.59 -6.09 -5.48
C ASN A 446 -3.11 -6.29 -5.31
N GLN A 447 -3.61 -7.50 -5.53
CA GLN A 447 -5.03 -7.79 -5.35
C GLN A 447 -5.42 -7.70 -3.86
N VAL A 448 -4.65 -8.35 -2.98
CA VAL A 448 -4.89 -8.33 -1.52
C VAL A 448 -4.80 -6.89 -1.00
N LEU A 449 -3.72 -6.17 -1.33
CA LEU A 449 -3.54 -4.79 -0.92
C LEU A 449 -4.67 -3.87 -1.45
N GLY A 450 -5.18 -4.14 -2.65
CA GLY A 450 -6.28 -3.38 -3.22
C GLY A 450 -7.60 -3.53 -2.45
N GLU A 451 -7.86 -4.70 -1.86
CA GLU A 451 -9.02 -4.95 -1.01
C GLU A 451 -8.94 -4.15 0.30
N ASP A 452 -7.76 -4.13 0.93
CA ASP A 452 -7.50 -3.34 2.13
C ASP A 452 -7.56 -1.83 1.87
N LEU A 453 -6.82 -1.38 0.85
CA LEU A 453 -6.62 0.05 0.57
C LEU A 453 -7.96 0.78 0.41
N ARG A 454 -8.98 0.14 -0.17
CA ARG A 454 -10.32 0.73 -0.29
C ARG A 454 -10.92 1.09 1.07
N LEU A 455 -10.74 0.25 2.08
CA LEU A 455 -11.25 0.48 3.44
C LEU A 455 -10.44 1.56 4.14
N VAL A 456 -9.11 1.46 4.09
CA VAL A 456 -8.22 2.37 4.81
C VAL A 456 -8.26 3.79 4.24
N LEU A 457 -8.44 3.94 2.92
CA LEU A 457 -8.70 5.23 2.28
C LEU A 457 -10.00 5.87 2.79
N GLY A 458 -11.05 5.07 2.94
CA GLY A 458 -12.32 5.53 3.51
C GLY A 458 -12.22 5.95 4.97
N GLN A 459 -11.35 5.31 5.75
CA GLN A 459 -11.04 5.71 7.13
C GLN A 459 -10.24 7.02 7.16
N GLN A 460 -9.19 7.14 6.33
CA GLN A 460 -8.39 8.36 6.21
C GLN A 460 -9.25 9.58 5.88
N ASP A 461 -10.12 9.48 4.88
CA ASP A 461 -11.04 10.56 4.48
C ASP A 461 -11.97 10.99 5.64
N ARG A 462 -12.46 10.03 6.45
CA ARG A 462 -13.28 10.35 7.63
C ARG A 462 -12.45 11.01 8.73
N MET A 463 -11.23 10.55 8.98
CA MET A 463 -10.33 11.16 9.96
C MET A 463 -9.96 12.61 9.59
N GLN A 464 -9.74 12.88 8.30
CA GLN A 464 -9.52 14.26 7.80
C GLN A 464 -10.72 15.18 8.10
N ARG A 465 -11.93 14.61 8.19
CA ARG A 465 -13.18 15.31 8.55
C ARG A 465 -13.50 15.28 10.05
N GLY A 466 -12.56 14.84 10.90
CA GLY A 466 -12.72 14.76 12.35
C GLY A 466 -13.34 13.44 12.86
N GLY A 467 -13.40 12.42 12.02
CA GLY A 467 -13.85 11.07 12.39
C GLY A 467 -12.93 10.42 13.43
N ASN A 468 -13.52 9.64 14.33
CA ASN A 468 -12.81 8.93 15.39
C ASN A 468 -12.76 7.43 15.09
N THR A 469 -11.59 6.91 14.68
CA THR A 469 -11.38 5.48 14.43
C THR A 469 -11.32 4.66 15.71
N TRP A 470 -10.97 5.28 16.83
CA TRP A 470 -10.86 4.66 18.16
C TRP A 470 -12.05 4.96 19.08
N GLY A 471 -13.24 5.17 18.52
CA GLY A 471 -14.45 5.49 19.29
C GLY A 471 -14.90 4.36 20.21
N PHE A 472 -14.71 3.11 19.79
CA PHE A 472 -15.14 1.92 20.54
C PHE A 472 -14.22 0.72 20.25
N PRO A 473 -13.00 0.70 20.81
CA PRO A 473 -12.10 -0.44 20.64
C PRO A 473 -12.68 -1.69 21.31
N VAL A 474 -12.52 -2.84 20.67
CA VAL A 474 -13.00 -4.15 21.12
C VAL A 474 -11.83 -5.11 21.36
N PRO A 475 -12.06 -6.28 22.00
CA PRO A 475 -10.96 -7.14 22.47
C PRO A 475 -9.98 -7.65 21.42
N TYR A 476 -10.35 -7.71 20.14
CA TYR A 476 -9.42 -8.10 19.07
C TYR A 476 -8.53 -6.95 18.59
N ASP A 477 -8.85 -5.70 18.90
CA ASP A 477 -8.04 -4.52 18.54
C ASP A 477 -6.79 -4.34 19.41
N LYS A 478 -6.52 -5.25 20.34
CA LYS A 478 -5.47 -5.10 21.37
C LYS A 478 -4.11 -4.69 20.80
N LEU A 479 -3.69 -5.30 19.69
CA LEU A 479 -2.38 -5.03 19.09
C LEU A 479 -2.32 -3.65 18.45
N ALA A 480 -3.34 -3.28 17.67
CA ALA A 480 -3.48 -1.96 17.07
C ALA A 480 -3.64 -0.84 18.13
N VAL A 481 -4.37 -1.11 19.23
CA VAL A 481 -4.46 -0.21 20.39
C VAL A 481 -3.09 0.02 21.04
N ARG A 482 -2.26 -1.03 21.17
CA ARG A 482 -0.90 -0.92 21.72
C ARG A 482 0.00 -0.09 20.81
N TYR A 483 -0.02 -0.37 19.51
CA TYR A 483 0.67 0.44 18.51
C TYR A 483 0.28 1.91 18.59
N ARG A 484 -1.04 2.21 18.61
CA ARG A 484 -1.53 3.59 18.63
C ARG A 484 -1.09 4.35 19.89
N ARG A 485 -1.12 3.71 21.06
CA ARG A 485 -0.66 4.30 22.32
C ARG A 485 0.83 4.60 22.27
N TRP A 486 1.64 3.59 21.91
CA TRP A 486 3.09 3.75 21.74
C TRP A 486 3.40 4.93 20.80
N ARG A 487 2.79 4.94 19.60
CA ARG A 487 3.00 5.98 18.60
C ARG A 487 2.66 7.36 19.13
N ASN A 488 1.48 7.54 19.74
CA ASN A 488 1.01 8.83 20.25
C ASN A 488 1.78 9.33 21.48
N GLU A 489 2.59 8.48 22.11
CA GLU A 489 3.41 8.82 23.28
C GLU A 489 4.89 9.02 22.94
N LEU A 490 5.32 8.73 21.69
CA LEU A 490 6.70 8.85 21.22
C LEU A 490 7.34 10.20 21.54
N ASP A 491 6.63 11.31 21.35
CA ASP A 491 7.19 12.65 21.58
C ASP A 491 7.41 12.96 23.07
N LYS A 492 6.74 12.22 23.96
CA LYS A 492 6.90 12.33 25.42
C LYS A 492 8.01 11.44 25.97
N MET A 493 8.48 10.47 25.19
CA MET A 493 9.55 9.56 25.58
C MET A 493 10.92 10.25 25.52
N SER A 494 11.78 9.98 26.50
CA SER A 494 13.15 10.52 26.52
C SER A 494 14.01 9.92 25.38
N PRO A 495 15.06 10.62 24.90
CA PRO A 495 15.96 10.08 23.86
C PRO A 495 16.63 8.75 24.25
N MET A 496 17.00 8.57 25.52
CA MET A 496 17.51 7.29 26.02
C MET A 496 16.43 6.21 26.01
N ALA A 497 15.18 6.50 26.41
CA ALA A 497 14.09 5.53 26.34
C ALA A 497 13.80 5.08 24.90
N LYS A 498 13.89 5.98 23.92
CA LYS A 498 13.75 5.65 22.48
C LYS A 498 14.85 4.71 21.97
N ALA A 499 16.09 4.91 22.42
CA ALA A 499 17.23 4.06 22.07
C ALA A 499 17.27 2.74 22.86
N GLN A 500 16.83 2.74 24.12
CA GLN A 500 16.74 1.55 24.98
C GLN A 500 15.56 0.65 24.62
N GLU A 501 14.40 1.18 24.20
CA GLU A 501 13.25 0.37 23.76
C GLU A 501 13.60 -0.55 22.58
N ILE A 502 14.59 -0.18 21.76
CA ILE A 502 15.10 -0.98 20.64
C ILE A 502 16.05 -2.10 21.13
N LYS A 503 16.68 -1.93 22.31
CA LYS A 503 17.60 -2.89 22.95
C LYS A 503 16.93 -3.75 24.04
N MET A 504 15.68 -3.47 24.43
CA MET A 504 15.02 -4.17 25.54
C MET A 504 14.33 -5.44 25.08
N ASN A 505 14.72 -6.59 25.65
CA ASN A 505 13.90 -7.79 25.61
C ASN A 505 12.58 -7.51 26.36
N ALA A 506 11.50 -8.18 25.96
CA ALA A 506 10.12 -8.07 26.43
C ALA A 506 9.87 -7.69 27.90
N GLY A 507 10.72 -8.11 28.84
CA GLY A 507 10.51 -7.93 30.28
C GLY A 507 10.41 -6.47 30.74
N GLU A 508 11.27 -5.58 30.26
CA GLU A 508 11.52 -4.32 30.99
C GLU A 508 10.74 -3.11 30.45
N LEU A 509 10.07 -3.24 29.30
CA LEU A 509 9.38 -2.12 28.62
C LEU A 509 8.19 -1.51 29.41
N PHE A 510 7.68 -2.18 30.45
CA PHE A 510 6.50 -1.72 31.21
C PHE A 510 6.58 -2.20 32.67
N MET A 511 7.19 -1.43 33.56
CA MET A 511 6.89 -1.50 34.99
C MET A 511 5.99 -0.33 35.35
N GLU A 512 4.71 -0.60 35.61
CA GLU A 512 3.96 0.03 36.68
C GLU A 512 3.31 -1.09 37.49
N GLU A 513 3.52 -1.03 38.80
CA GLU A 513 3.15 -1.99 39.83
C GLU A 513 1.68 -2.41 39.72
N GLU A 514 1.42 -3.73 39.75
CA GLU A 514 0.09 -4.19 40.14
C GLU A 514 -0.25 -3.60 41.52
N PRO A 515 -1.43 -3.01 41.73
CA PRO A 515 -1.89 -2.76 43.08
C PRO A 515 -2.04 -4.13 43.73
N GLN A 516 -1.24 -4.39 44.77
CA GLN A 516 -1.47 -5.50 45.69
C GLN A 516 -2.94 -5.43 46.15
N GLU A 517 -3.74 -6.41 45.73
CA GLU A 517 -5.06 -6.64 46.31
C GLU A 517 -4.87 -6.91 47.81
N ALA A 518 -5.61 -6.14 48.61
CA ALA A 518 -5.75 -6.34 50.05
C ALA A 518 -6.76 -7.45 50.36
#